data_AF-A0AAJ0TPF1-F1
#
_entry.id   AF-A0AAJ0TPF1-F1
#
_cell.length_a   1.000
_cell.length_b   1.000
_cell.length_c   1.000
_cell.angle_alpha   90.00
_cell.angle_beta   90.00
_cell.angle_gamma   90.00
#
_symmetry.space_group_name_H-M   'P 1'
#
loop_
_entity.id
_entity.type
_entity.pdbx_description
1 polymer ?
#
loop_
_entity_poly.entity_id
_entity_poly.type
_entity_poly.pdbx_seq_one_letter_code
_entity_poly.pdbx_strand_id
1 'polypeptide(L)' 'DETGAYIVLFFADALRGKNANVYLVDEYLFTATVGKTSQIRLSKDSDLGKKLVNALATGKEVKVFV' A
#
# COMPACT_ATOMS: atom_id res chain seq x y z
N ASP A 1 8.04 16.59 14.12
CA ASP A 1 8.06 17.03 12.72
C ASP A 1 7.40 15.95 11.88
N GLU A 2 6.14 16.14 11.49
CA GLU A 2 5.28 15.08 10.93
C GLU A 2 5.36 15.04 9.39
N THR A 3 6.58 14.88 8.85
CA THR A 3 6.80 14.73 7.40
C THR A 3 6.53 13.28 6.98
N GLY A 4 5.27 12.86 7.07
CA GLY A 4 4.87 11.49 6.78
C GLY A 4 3.55 11.37 6.05
N ALA A 5 3.25 12.24 5.07
CA ALA A 5 1.95 12.28 4.38
C ALA A 5 1.60 11.00 3.59
N TYR A 6 2.59 10.14 3.29
CA TYR A 6 2.39 8.97 2.43
C TYR A 6 2.88 7.68 3.08
N ILE A 7 2.20 6.58 2.74
CA ILE A 7 2.68 5.21 2.87
C ILE A 7 3.27 4.83 1.50
N VAL A 8 4.49 4.30 1.50
CA VAL A 8 5.18 3.86 0.28
C VAL A 8 5.39 2.37 0.34
N LEU A 9 4.80 1.66 -0.62
CA LEU A 9 5.03 0.23 -0.84
C LEU A 9 6.11 0.09 -1.92
N PHE A 10 7.20 -0.61 -1.59
CA PHE A 10 8.32 -0.85 -2.50
C PHE A 10 8.19 -2.23 -3.14
N PHE A 11 8.44 -2.29 -4.44
CA PHE A 11 8.37 -3.51 -5.24
C PHE A 11 9.70 -3.73 -5.99
N ALA A 12 9.94 -4.96 -6.41
CA ALA A 12 11.04 -5.26 -7.32
C ALA A 12 10.84 -4.58 -8.68
N ASP A 13 11.92 -4.18 -9.35
CA ASP A 13 11.86 -3.49 -10.64
C ASP A 13 11.17 -4.29 -11.75
N ALA A 14 11.23 -5.62 -11.68
CA ALA A 14 10.53 -6.51 -12.60
C ALA A 14 8.99 -6.39 -12.53
N LEU A 15 8.46 -5.79 -11.46
CA LEU A 15 7.02 -5.62 -11.22
C LEU A 15 6.49 -4.26 -11.70
N ARG A 16 7.33 -3.39 -12.27
CA ARG A 16 6.89 -2.10 -12.83
C ARG A 16 5.77 -2.30 -13.86
N GLY A 17 4.71 -1.50 -13.74
CA GLY A 17 3.54 -1.59 -14.62
C GLY A 17 2.63 -2.78 -14.36
N LYS A 18 2.93 -3.64 -13.38
CA LYS A 18 2.03 -4.70 -12.92
C LYS A 18 1.02 -4.15 -11.91
N ASN A 19 -0.11 -4.83 -11.76
CA ASN A 19 -1.10 -4.50 -10.76
C ASN A 19 -0.82 -5.26 -9.48
N ALA A 20 -0.77 -4.54 -8.36
CA ALA A 20 -0.68 -5.11 -7.03
C ALA A 20 -2.06 -5.05 -6.37
N ASN A 21 -2.57 -6.19 -5.93
CA ASN A 21 -3.76 -6.31 -5.10
C ASN A 21 -3.36 -6.33 -3.64
N VAL A 22 -3.93 -5.43 -2.84
CA VAL A 22 -3.64 -5.28 -1.42
C VAL A 22 -4.83 -5.75 -0.60
N TYR A 23 -4.56 -6.56 0.41
CA TYR A 23 -5.54 -7.14 1.31
C TYR A 23 -5.20 -6.81 2.76
N LEU A 24 -6.23 -6.61 3.58
CA LEU A 24 -6.15 -6.45 5.03
C LEU A 24 -6.93 -7.58 5.69
N VAL A 25 -6.27 -8.42 6.50
CA VAL A 25 -6.95 -9.55 7.19
C VAL A 25 -7.79 -10.38 6.20
N ASP A 26 -7.17 -10.74 5.07
CA ASP A 26 -7.78 -11.46 3.94
C ASP A 26 -8.95 -10.76 3.22
N GLU A 27 -9.32 -9.54 3.61
CA GLU A 27 -10.29 -8.72 2.88
C GLU A 27 -9.59 -7.85 1.83
N TYR A 28 -10.15 -7.81 0.62
CA TYR A 28 -9.67 -6.94 -0.45
C TYR A 28 -9.77 -5.47 -0.03
N LEU A 29 -8.66 -4.73 -0.15
CA LEU A 29 -8.62 -3.30 0.14
C LEU A 29 -8.60 -2.46 -1.13
N PHE A 30 -7.61 -2.66 -1.99
CA PHE A 30 -7.49 -1.96 -3.27
C PHE A 30 -6.55 -2.67 -4.25
N THR A 31 -6.65 -2.28 -5.52
CA THR A 31 -5.69 -2.61 -6.57
C THR A 31 -5.00 -1.33 -7.01
N ALA A 32 -3.68 -1.36 -7.15
CA ALA A 32 -2.92 -0.24 -7.69
C ALA A 32 -1.82 -0.73 -8.63
N THR A 33 -1.51 0.06 -9.64
CA THR A 33 -0.41 -0.24 -10.56
C THR A 33 0.92 0.20 -9.95
N VAL A 34 1.93 -0.67 -10.00
CA VAL A 34 3.30 -0.36 -9.59
C VAL A 34 3.87 0.72 -10.51
N GLY A 35 4.20 1.88 -9.93
CA GLY A 35 4.66 3.04 -10.68
C GLY A 35 6.05 2.87 -11.29
N LYS A 36 6.48 3.89 -12.05
CA LYS A 36 7.78 3.92 -12.74
C LYS A 36 8.99 3.77 -11.82
N THR A 37 8.86 4.21 -10.57
CA THR A 37 9.91 4.11 -9.53
C THR A 37 9.77 2.84 -8.69
N SER A 38 9.08 1.80 -9.18
CA SER A 38 8.83 0.54 -8.47
C SER A 38 8.13 0.72 -7.13
N GLN A 39 7.23 1.70 -7.06
CA GLN A 39 6.55 2.10 -5.85
C GLN A 39 5.05 2.31 -6.08
N ILE A 40 4.27 2.04 -5.04
CA ILE A 40 2.91 2.53 -4.89
C ILE A 40 2.90 3.49 -3.70
N ARG A 41 2.40 4.71 -3.92
CA ARG A 41 2.25 5.72 -2.86
C ARG A 41 0.78 5.92 -2.54
N LEU A 42 0.48 5.91 -1.26
CA LEU A 42 -0.87 6.12 -0.74
C LEU A 42 -0.84 7.26 0.27
N SER A 43 -1.67 8.28 0.08
CA SER A 43 -1.81 9.35 1.07
C SER A 43 -2.44 8.78 2.36
N LYS A 44 -1.84 9.08 3.51
CA LYS A 44 -2.38 8.67 4.82
C LYS A 44 -3.72 9.29 5.14
N ASP A 45 -4.07 10.40 4.49
CA ASP A 45 -5.34 11.11 4.71
C ASP A 45 -6.51 10.53 3.92
N SER A 46 -6.21 9.73 2.88
CA SER A 46 -7.23 8.98 2.13
C SER A 46 -7.86 7.89 2.99
N ASP A 47 -9.12 7.52 2.72
CA ASP A 47 -9.80 6.43 3.43
C ASP A 47 -8.99 5.12 3.42
N LEU A 48 -8.39 4.79 2.28
CA LEU A 48 -7.51 3.64 2.13
C LEU A 48 -6.23 3.77 2.97
N GLY A 49 -5.62 4.96 2.97
CA GLY A 49 -4.44 5.27 3.77
C GLY A 49 -4.71 5.12 5.26
N LYS A 50 -5.81 5.70 5.76
CA LYS A 50 -6.23 5.60 7.16
C LYS A 50 -6.45 4.14 7.57
N LYS A 51 -7.12 3.35 6.73
CA LYS A 51 -7.31 1.90 6.97
C LYS A 51 -5.97 1.16 7.05
N LEU A 52 -5.04 1.44 6.14
CA LEU A 52 -3.73 0.81 6.12
C LEU A 52 -2.86 1.22 7.32
N VAL A 53 -2.84 2.51 7.70
CA VAL A 53 -2.15 2.98 8.92
C VAL A 53 -2.73 2.27 10.15
N ASN A 54 -4.05 2.23 10.27
CA ASN A 54 -4.70 1.57 11.41
C ASN A 54 -4.36 0.08 11.47
N ALA A 55 -4.36 -0.63 10.34
CA ALA A 55 -3.96 -2.02 10.27
C ALA A 55 -2.51 -2.23 10.73
N LEU A 56 -1.57 -1.43 10.22
CA LEU A 56 -0.16 -1.51 10.63
C LEU A 56 0.03 -1.18 12.11
N ALA A 57 -0.66 -0.16 12.63
CA ALA A 57 -0.58 0.25 14.04
C ALA A 57 -1.18 -0.79 15.00
N THR A 58 -2.18 -1.55 14.55
CA THR A 58 -2.83 -2.61 15.34
C THR A 58 -2.20 -3.99 15.13
N GLY A 59 -1.12 -4.09 14.34
CA GLY A 59 -0.45 -5.35 14.05
C GLY A 59 -1.28 -6.31 13.18
N LYS A 60 -2.27 -5.80 12.45
CA LYS A 60 -3.06 -6.60 11.51
C LYS A 60 -2.20 -7.00 10.31
N GLU A 61 -2.50 -8.18 9.79
CA GLU A 61 -1.81 -8.70 8.62
C GLU A 61 -2.19 -7.91 7.36
N VAL A 62 -1.17 -7.55 6.58
CA VAL A 62 -1.29 -6.91 5.27
C VAL A 62 -0.66 -7.84 4.23
N LYS A 63 -1.43 -8.26 3.23
CA LYS A 63 -0.97 -9.12 2.14
C LYS A 63 -0.99 -8.36 0.83
N VAL A 64 0.02 -8.58 -0.01
CA VAL A 64 0.15 -7.94 -1.33
C VAL A 64 0.45 -9.02 -2.37
N PHE A 65 -0.33 -9.06 -3.44
CA PHE A 65 -0.19 -9.99 -4.56
C PHE A 65 0.00 -9.21 -5.86
N VAL A 66 0.95 -9.63 -6.71
CA VAL A 66 1.31 -8.95 -7.96
C VAL A 66 1.32 -9.93 -9.12
#